data_AF-A0AAW6HAL0-F1
#
_entry.id   AF-A0AAW6HAL0-F1
#
_cell.length_a   1.000
_cell.length_b   1.000
_cell.length_c   1.000
_cell.angle_alpha   90.00
_cell.angle_beta   90.00
_cell.angle_gamma   90.00
#
_symmetry.space_group_name_H-M   'P 1'
#
loop_
_entity.id
_entity.type
_entity.pdbx_description
1 polymer ?
#
loop_
_entity_poly.entity_id
_entity_poly.type
_entity_poly.pdbx_seq_one_letter_code
_entity_poly.pdbx_strand_id
1 'polypeptide(L)' 'MRLTAEEAAQLEILKDIIGKKSGSEAIKYVVKEYPRFCTHYKQEAKEHGELKRKYREQGEAVRGFLSALDRLEKAGREKE' A
#
# COMPACT_ATOMS: atom_id res chain seq x y z
N MET A 1 29.87 -10.24 16.75
CA MET A 1 28.41 -10.24 17.04
C MET A 1 27.96 -11.69 17.09
N ARG A 2 27.27 -12.12 18.15
CA ARG A 2 26.57 -13.41 18.17
C ARG A 2 25.09 -13.10 17.93
N LEU A 3 24.52 -13.71 16.89
CA LEU A 3 23.09 -13.65 16.61
C LEU A 3 22.36 -14.63 17.52
N THR A 4 21.13 -14.30 17.89
CA THR A 4 20.20 -15.25 18.47
C THR A 4 19.78 -16.29 17.42
N ALA A 5 19.17 -17.40 17.85
CA ALA A 5 18.67 -18.43 16.94
C ALA A 5 17.59 -17.87 15.98
N GLU A 6 16.76 -16.95 16.46
CA GLU A 6 15.75 -16.27 15.65
C GLU A 6 16.39 -15.35 14.60
N GLU A 7 17.34 -14.52 15.01
CA GLU A 7 18.06 -13.62 14.10
C GLU A 7 18.84 -14.41 13.02
N ALA A 8 19.41 -15.56 13.37
CA ALA A 8 20.07 -16.45 12.41
C ALA A 8 19.07 -17.04 11.39
N ALA A 9 17.88 -17.47 11.84
CA ALA A 9 16.84 -17.98 10.94
C ALA A 9 16.33 -16.89 9.99
N GLN A 10 16.12 -15.67 10.49
CA GLN A 10 15.73 -14.52 9.65
C GLN A 10 16.82 -14.18 8.62
N LEU A 11 18.09 -14.27 9.00
CA LEU A 11 19.20 -14.02 8.10
C LEU A 11 19.29 -15.06 6.98
N GLU A 12 18.98 -16.33 7.24
CA GLU A 12 18.90 -17.35 6.20
C GLU A 12 17.75 -17.09 5.22
N ILE A 13 16.57 -16.74 5.72
CA ILE A 13 15.44 -16.34 4.85
C ILE A 13 15.81 -15.12 3.97
N LEU A 14 16.46 -14.13 4.57
CA LEU A 14 16.90 -12.93 3.86
C LEU A 14 17.92 -13.25 2.75
N LYS A 15 18.85 -14.17 3.03
CA LYS A 15 19.82 -14.65 2.04
C LYS A 15 19.13 -15.30 0.84
N ASP A 16 18.10 -16.11 1.08
CA ASP A 16 17.34 -16.75 0.01
C ASP A 16 16.57 -15.73 -0.84
N ILE A 17 15.91 -14.76 -0.22
CA ILE A 17 15.16 -13.70 -0.91
C ILE A 17 16.07 -12.86 -1.82
N ILE A 18 17.28 -12.52 -1.35
CA ILE A 18 18.22 -11.63 -2.06
C ILE A 18 19.19 -12.42 -2.95
N GLY A 19 19.24 -13.75 -2.81
CA GLY A 19 20.16 -14.63 -3.53
C GLY A 19 21.63 -14.44 -3.11
N LYS A 20 21.89 -14.24 -1.81
CA LYS A 20 23.26 -14.09 -1.25
C LYS A 20 23.71 -15.35 -0.53
N LYS A 21 24.98 -15.73 -0.72
CA LYS A 21 25.55 -16.94 -0.14
C LYS A 21 25.97 -16.76 1.31
N SER A 22 26.40 -15.55 1.68
CA SER A 22 26.83 -15.23 3.05
C SER A 22 25.91 -14.21 3.72
N GLY A 23 25.78 -14.33 5.04
CA GLY A 23 25.01 -13.38 5.84
C GLY A 23 25.61 -11.96 5.81
N SER A 24 26.93 -11.82 5.74
CA SER A 24 27.60 -10.53 5.63
C SER A 24 27.31 -9.82 4.31
N GLU A 25 27.26 -10.54 3.19
CA GLU A 25 26.84 -9.99 1.91
C GLU A 25 25.37 -9.59 1.90
N ALA A 26 24.49 -10.39 2.53
CA ALA A 26 23.08 -10.07 2.67
C ALA A 26 22.89 -8.77 3.47
N ILE A 27 23.55 -8.65 4.63
CA ILE A 27 23.49 -7.45 5.48
C ILE A 27 24.06 -6.24 4.73
N LYS A 28 25.23 -6.37 4.09
CA LYS A 28 25.85 -5.27 3.32
C LYS A 28 24.95 -4.80 2.18
N TYR A 29 24.29 -5.73 1.50
CA TYR A 29 23.34 -5.41 0.43
C TYR A 29 22.14 -4.64 0.99
N VAL A 30 21.52 -5.13 2.08
CA VAL A 30 20.37 -4.44 2.69
C VAL A 30 20.74 -3.03 3.11
N VAL A 31 21.88 -2.83 3.78
CA VAL A 31 22.35 -1.51 4.20
C VAL A 31 22.55 -0.59 3.00
N LYS A 32 23.12 -1.09 1.90
CA LYS A 32 23.33 -0.32 0.67
C LYS A 32 22.01 0.09 0.00
N GLU A 33 21.05 -0.84 -0.07
CA GLU A 33 19.79 -0.63 -0.77
C GLU A 33 18.74 0.09 0.09
N TYR A 34 18.96 0.17 1.41
CA TYR A 34 18.02 0.75 2.36
C TYR A 34 17.48 2.14 1.96
N PRO A 35 18.31 3.12 1.53
CA PRO A 35 17.80 4.42 1.10
C PRO A 35 16.87 4.34 -0.13
N ARG A 36 17.15 3.42 -1.07
CA ARG A 36 16.31 3.19 -2.25
C ARG A 36 14.97 2.58 -1.83
N PHE A 37 14.99 1.58 -0.94
CA PHE A 37 13.77 0.99 -0.39
C PHE A 37 12.93 2.02 0.35
N CYS A 38 13.54 2.86 1.20
CA CYS A 38 12.83 3.94 1.89
C CYS A 38 12.16 4.90 0.90
N THR A 39 12.83 5.26 -0.19
CA THR A 39 12.26 6.15 -1.21
C THR A 39 11.08 5.49 -1.91
N HIS A 40 11.24 4.23 -2.33
CA HIS A 40 10.21 3.47 -3.02
C HIS A 40 8.95 3.28 -2.17
N TYR A 41 9.07 2.76 -0.94
CA TYR A 41 7.91 2.50 -0.10
C TYR A 41 7.22 3.77 0.40
N LYS A 42 7.95 4.87 0.60
CA LYS A 42 7.33 6.17 0.89
C LYS A 42 6.51 6.68 -0.30
N GLN A 43 7.02 6.50 -1.52
CA GLN A 43 6.32 6.88 -2.73
C GLN A 43 5.07 6.02 -2.95
N GLU A 44 5.17 4.69 -2.81
CA GLU A 44 4.00 3.79 -2.92
C GLU A 44 2.93 4.12 -1.87
N ALA A 45 3.32 4.36 -0.61
CA ALA A 45 2.37 4.74 0.43
C ALA A 45 1.62 6.05 0.08
N LYS A 46 2.33 7.01 -0.55
CA LYS A 46 1.72 8.25 -1.03
C LYS A 46 0.73 7.97 -2.16
N GLU A 47 1.12 7.21 -3.19
CA GLU A 47 0.27 6.87 -4.34
C GLU A 47 -0.99 6.10 -3.92
N HIS A 48 -0.85 5.12 -3.02
CA HIS A 48 -1.99 4.42 -2.44
C HIS A 48 -2.92 5.36 -1.67
N GLY A 49 -2.36 6.32 -0.92
CA GLY A 49 -3.13 7.35 -0.24
C GLY A 49 -3.92 8.22 -1.21
N GLU A 50 -3.29 8.66 -2.30
CA GLU A 50 -3.93 9.46 -3.35
C GLU A 50 -5.04 8.68 -4.07
N LEU A 51 -4.80 7.40 -4.37
CA LEU A 51 -5.79 6.54 -4.99
C LEU A 51 -7.01 6.31 -4.09
N LYS A 52 -6.79 6.07 -2.79
CA LYS A 52 -7.86 5.91 -1.80
C LYS A 52 -8.72 7.18 -1.70
N ARG A 53 -8.10 8.36 -1.77
CA ARG A 53 -8.81 9.64 -1.80
C ARG A 53 -9.68 9.77 -3.06
N LYS A 54 -9.15 9.46 -4.25
CA LYS A 54 -9.93 9.48 -5.50
C LYS A 54 -11.15 8.57 -5.45
N TYR A 55 -11.00 7.34 -4.96
CA TYR A 55 -12.13 6.43 -4.81
C TYR A 55 -13.19 6.95 -3.84
N ARG A 56 -12.77 7.63 -2.77
CA ARG A 56 -13.70 8.26 -1.83
C ARG A 56 -14.50 9.38 -2.50
N GLU A 57 -13.84 10.27 -3.23
CA GLU A 57 -14.47 11.38 -3.96
C GLU A 57 -15.47 10.84 -5.00
N GLN A 58 -15.09 9.81 -5.76
CA GLN A 58 -15.99 9.14 -6.70
C GLN A 58 -17.20 8.52 -5.99
N GLY A 59 -16.98 7.86 -4.85
CA GLY A 59 -18.07 7.30 -4.05
C GLY A 59 -19.03 8.37 -3.51
N GLU A 60 -18.52 9.55 -3.14
CA GLU A 60 -19.33 10.70 -2.74
C GLU A 60 -20.15 11.24 -3.92
N ALA A 61 -19.56 11.38 -5.10
CA ALA A 61 -20.26 11.80 -6.31
C ALA A 61 -21.39 10.83 -6.71
N VAL A 62 -21.11 9.52 -6.73
CA VAL A 62 -22.13 8.50 -7.04
C VAL A 62 -23.29 8.54 -6.06
N ARG A 63 -23.02 8.66 -4.75
CA ARG A 63 -24.09 8.83 -3.74
C ARG A 63 -24.91 10.10 -3.98
N GLY A 64 -24.26 11.19 -4.37
CA GLY A 64 -24.92 12.43 -4.76
C GLY A 64 -25.89 12.22 -5.93
N PHE A 65 -25.45 11.56 -7.00
CA PHE A 65 -26.29 11.25 -8.15
C PHE A 65 -27.48 10.36 -7.81
N LEU A 66 -27.26 9.29 -7.03
CA LEU A 66 -28.36 8.40 -6.60
C LEU A 66 -29.39 9.16 -5.75
N SER A 67 -28.93 10.05 -4.87
CA SER A 67 -29.83 10.87 -4.05
C SER A 67 -30.65 11.85 -4.90
N ALA A 68 -30.05 12.42 -5.94
CA ALA A 68 -30.77 13.30 -6.87
C ALA A 68 -31.80 12.53 -7.70
N LEU A 69 -31.45 11.33 -8.17
CA LEU A 69 -32.36 10.46 -8.90
C LEU A 69 -33.58 10.07 -8.05
N ASP A 70 -33.37 9.67 -6.80
CA ASP A 70 -34.45 9.35 -5.85
C ASP A 70 -35.41 10.53 -5.64
N ARG A 71 -34.88 11.76 -5.55
CA ARG A 71 -35.71 12.97 -5.43
C ARG A 71 -36.53 13.24 -6.69
N LEU A 72 -35.93 13.05 -7.86
CA LEU A 72 -36.63 13.23 -9.14
C LEU A 72 -37.76 12.19 -9.31
N GLU A 73 -37.50 10.94 -8.94
CA GLU A 73 -38.51 9.88 -9.00
C GLU A 73 -39.70 10.18 -8.09
N LYS A 74 -39.44 10.61 -6.84
CA LYS A 74 -40.49 11.03 -5.90
C LYS A 74 -41.32 12.20 -6.43
N ALA A 75 -40.66 13.24 -6.93
CA ALA A 75 -41.35 14.40 -7.51
C ALA A 75 -42.15 14.06 -8.78
N GLY A 76 -41.76 13.02 -9.52
CA GLY A 76 -42.52 12.50 -10.66
C GLY A 76 -43.81 11.80 -10.22
N ARG A 77 -43.73 10.97 -9.18
CA ARG A 77 -44.89 10.25 -8.62
C ARG A 77 -45.91 11.15 -7.93
N GLU A 78 -45.50 12.29 -7.39
CA GLU A 78 -46.41 13.29 -6.80
C GLU A 78 -47.22 14.08 -7.84
N LYS A 79 -46.88 13.96 -9.13
CA LYS A 79 -47.56 14.66 -10.24
C LYS A 79 -48.54 13.79 -11.03
N GLU A 80 -48.60 12.49 -10.74
CA GLU A 80 -49.68 11.56 -11.17
C GLU A 80 -50.83 11.57 -10.15
#